data_AF-A0A7W7CLG3-F1
#
_entry.id   AF-A0A7W7CLG3-F1
#
_cell.length_a   1.000
_cell.length_b   1.000
_cell.length_c   1.000
_cell.angle_alpha   90.00
_cell.angle_beta   90.00
_cell.angle_gamma   90.00
#
_symmetry.space_group_name_H-M   'P 1'
#
loop_
_entity.id
_entity.type
_entity.pdbx_description
1 polymer ?
#
loop_
_entity_poly.entity_id
_entity_poly.type
_entity_poly.pdbx_seq_one_letter_code
_entity_poly.pdbx_strand_id
1 'polypeptide(L)'
;MTFPYARTFDDVLAYVKKRRCVCGSTRTEIENRAGDKIMLGGLSAVRFDFSCRKCARLREFTFRTEEEPPRPPAARVFGLARSAAEAHLFMDLHPCEVCGTEQFERACTVVVVDGEPCGRYAGVCPECGHPREFTFRLPEEEVVSSRSEPSFGGERPSELLDAGEWLWVADFIAAGAAAVERQRARDDLLTAAAAVAEARKFVPYGGDAVSPETLRSPTGRAVYAAEPGRFDRQRLELFENSLRDRAVTGED
;
A
#
# COMPACT_ATOMS: atom_id res chain seq x y z
N MET A 1 -24.39 -9.20 -13.22
CA MET A 1 -23.65 -7.93 -13.05
C MET A 1 -23.29 -7.82 -11.59
N THR A 2 -22.01 -7.66 -11.26
CA THR A 2 -21.54 -7.47 -9.89
C THR A 2 -21.70 -5.99 -9.54
N PHE A 3 -22.45 -5.68 -8.48
CA PHE A 3 -22.90 -4.34 -8.14
C PHE A 3 -22.08 -3.74 -6.98
N PRO A 4 -22.07 -2.40 -6.80
CA PRO A 4 -21.30 -1.75 -5.73
C PRO A 4 -21.71 -2.20 -4.32
N TYR A 5 -20.77 -2.13 -3.39
CA TYR A 5 -20.95 -2.45 -1.97
C TYR A 5 -22.13 -1.65 -1.36
N ALA A 6 -23.13 -2.37 -0.86
CA ALA A 6 -24.23 -1.80 -0.07
C ALA A 6 -24.06 -2.26 1.37
N ARG A 7 -23.97 -1.33 2.33
CA ARG A 7 -23.61 -1.65 3.73
C ARG A 7 -24.83 -2.05 4.56
N THR A 8 -26.01 -1.60 4.16
CA THR A 8 -27.28 -1.85 4.81
C THR A 8 -28.36 -2.22 3.80
N PHE A 9 -29.44 -2.83 4.28
CA PHE A 9 -30.65 -3.02 3.48
C PHE A 9 -31.18 -1.68 2.92
N ASP A 10 -31.02 -0.59 3.66
CA ASP A 10 -31.42 0.75 3.22
C ASP A 10 -30.53 1.30 2.08
N ASP A 11 -29.25 0.93 2.02
CA ASP A 11 -28.36 1.27 0.90
C ASP A 11 -28.74 0.51 -0.37
N VAL A 12 -29.07 -0.78 -0.23
CA VAL A 12 -29.60 -1.59 -1.33
C VAL A 12 -30.90 -0.97 -1.84
N LEU A 13 -31.81 -0.65 -0.93
CA LEU A 13 -33.06 0.02 -1.29
C LEU A 13 -32.80 1.38 -1.94
N ALA A 14 -31.89 2.21 -1.42
CA ALA A 14 -31.56 3.51 -2.00
C ALA A 14 -30.95 3.38 -3.41
N TYR A 15 -30.10 2.37 -3.63
CA TYR A 15 -29.52 2.06 -4.94
C TYR A 15 -30.58 1.61 -5.95
N VAL A 16 -31.43 0.66 -5.55
CA VAL A 16 -32.52 0.15 -6.39
C VAL A 16 -33.55 1.24 -6.68
N LYS A 17 -33.88 2.08 -5.69
CA LYS A 17 -34.78 3.25 -5.81
C LYS A 17 -34.27 4.30 -6.81
N LYS A 18 -32.95 4.39 -7.07
CA LYS A 18 -32.38 5.34 -8.06
C LYS A 18 -32.48 4.86 -9.51
N ARG A 19 -32.79 3.58 -9.77
CA ARG A 19 -32.88 3.05 -11.14
C ARG A 19 -34.32 3.04 -11.64
N ARG A 20 -34.56 3.66 -12.81
CA ARG A 20 -35.83 3.55 -13.52
C ARG A 20 -35.98 2.14 -14.10
N CYS A 21 -37.19 1.59 -14.02
CA CYS A 21 -37.54 0.40 -14.79
C CYS A 21 -37.46 0.72 -16.29
N VAL A 22 -37.22 -0.29 -17.13
CA VAL A 22 -37.17 -0.14 -18.60
C VAL A 22 -38.49 0.39 -19.17
N CYS A 23 -39.63 0.14 -18.50
CA CYS A 23 -40.93 0.68 -18.88
C CYS A 23 -41.17 2.13 -18.44
N GLY A 24 -40.17 2.79 -17.86
CA GLY A 24 -40.24 4.20 -17.44
C GLY A 24 -41.00 4.47 -16.14
N SER A 25 -41.51 3.44 -15.45
CA SER A 25 -42.21 3.61 -14.16
C SER A 25 -41.27 4.12 -13.06
N THR A 26 -41.70 5.13 -12.31
CA THR A 26 -40.99 5.65 -11.13
C THR A 26 -41.64 5.23 -9.81
N ARG A 27 -40.77 4.89 -8.85
CA ARG A 27 -40.83 5.10 -7.39
C ARG A 27 -41.78 4.30 -6.47
N THR A 28 -42.89 3.69 -6.87
CA THR A 28 -43.85 3.16 -5.83
C THR A 28 -44.38 1.73 -6.01
N GLU A 29 -43.90 0.98 -7.00
CA GLU A 29 -44.48 -0.33 -7.36
C GLU A 29 -43.48 -1.50 -7.36
N ILE A 30 -42.45 -1.42 -6.52
CA ILE A 30 -41.48 -2.49 -6.37
C ILE A 30 -41.84 -3.28 -5.10
N GLU A 31 -42.37 -4.48 -5.27
CA GLU A 31 -42.56 -5.44 -4.18
C GLU A 31 -41.29 -6.28 -4.02
N ASN A 32 -40.78 -6.33 -2.78
CA ASN A 32 -39.71 -7.24 -2.39
C ASN A 32 -40.33 -8.61 -2.13
N ARG A 33 -39.87 -9.64 -2.85
CA ARG A 33 -40.09 -11.03 -2.47
C ARG A 33 -38.80 -11.50 -1.82
N ALA A 34 -38.82 -11.59 -0.48
CA ALA A 34 -37.84 -12.20 0.43
C ALA A 34 -36.36 -12.26 -0.02
N GLY A 35 -35.46 -11.70 0.80
CA GLY A 35 -34.02 -11.85 0.58
C GLY A 35 -33.56 -13.27 0.91
N ASP A 36 -33.17 -14.06 -0.09
CA ASP A 36 -32.56 -15.37 0.11
C ASP A 36 -31.05 -15.21 0.29
N LYS A 37 -30.50 -15.81 1.36
CA LYS A 37 -29.05 -16.00 1.47
C LYS A 37 -28.61 -17.04 0.46
N ILE A 38 -27.63 -16.71 -0.37
CA ILE A 38 -27.04 -17.60 -1.37
C ILE A 38 -25.52 -17.61 -1.24
N MET A 39 -24.88 -18.69 -1.68
CA MET A 39 -23.42 -18.80 -1.74
C MET A 39 -22.97 -18.61 -3.19
N LEU A 40 -22.03 -17.69 -3.42
CA LEU A 40 -21.42 -17.48 -4.74
C LEU A 40 -19.91 -17.61 -4.64
N GLY A 41 -19.36 -18.66 -5.23
CA GLY A 41 -17.90 -18.88 -5.23
C GLY A 41 -17.30 -18.97 -3.82
N GLY A 42 -18.05 -19.51 -2.85
CA GLY A 42 -17.62 -19.62 -1.45
C GLY A 42 -17.93 -18.39 -0.57
N LEU A 43 -18.43 -17.29 -1.14
CA LEU A 43 -18.73 -16.05 -0.42
C LEU A 43 -20.23 -15.93 -0.11
N SER A 44 -20.56 -15.31 1.03
CA SER A 44 -21.94 -15.05 1.41
C SER A 44 -22.53 -13.88 0.61
N ALA A 45 -23.69 -14.10 0.01
CA ALA A 45 -24.43 -13.08 -0.72
C ALA A 45 -25.91 -13.13 -0.36
N VAL A 46 -26.60 -12.01 -0.54
CA VAL A 46 -28.07 -11.95 -0.44
C VAL A 46 -28.62 -11.61 -1.81
N ARG A 47 -29.52 -12.47 -2.27
CA ARG A 47 -30.28 -12.28 -3.49
C ARG A 47 -31.56 -11.55 -3.14
N PHE A 48 -31.84 -10.48 -3.88
CA PHE A 48 -33.12 -9.78 -3.81
C PHE A 48 -33.82 -9.86 -5.18
N ASP A 49 -35.07 -10.32 -5.15
CA ASP A 49 -35.94 -10.31 -6.31
C ASP A 49 -36.87 -9.11 -6.24
N PHE A 50 -36.76 -8.25 -7.25
CA PHE A 50 -37.62 -7.09 -7.39
C PHE A 50 -38.53 -7.28 -8.61
N SER A 51 -39.84 -7.19 -8.42
CA SER A 51 -40.82 -7.19 -9.51
C SER A 51 -41.48 -5.83 -9.66
N CYS A 52 -41.54 -5.32 -10.88
CA CYS A 52 -42.33 -4.12 -11.20
C CYS A 52 -43.81 -4.49 -11.36
N ARG A 53 -44.73 -3.91 -10.57
CA ARG A 53 -46.17 -4.22 -10.70
C ARG A 53 -46.74 -3.92 -12.10
N LYS A 54 -46.23 -2.89 -12.78
CA LYS A 54 -46.74 -2.49 -14.11
C LYS A 54 -46.37 -3.43 -15.25
N CYS A 55 -45.20 -4.07 -15.23
CA CYS A 55 -44.74 -4.91 -16.34
C CYS A 55 -44.38 -6.34 -15.96
N ALA A 56 -44.52 -6.71 -14.68
CA ALA A 56 -44.21 -8.01 -14.11
C ALA A 56 -42.77 -8.52 -14.38
N ARG A 57 -41.87 -7.66 -14.88
CA ARG A 57 -40.48 -8.06 -15.13
C ARG A 57 -39.73 -8.17 -13.80
N LEU A 58 -39.24 -9.37 -13.55
CA LEU A 58 -38.31 -9.68 -12.48
C LEU A 58 -36.92 -9.13 -12.84
N ARG A 59 -36.30 -8.42 -11.90
CA ARG A 59 -34.87 -8.18 -11.91
C ARG A 59 -34.27 -8.78 -10.66
N GLU A 60 -33.41 -9.75 -10.88
CA GLU A 60 -32.59 -10.37 -9.86
C GLU A 60 -31.37 -9.47 -9.60
N PHE A 61 -31.16 -9.12 -8.33
CA PHE A 61 -29.95 -8.44 -7.90
C PHE A 61 -29.28 -9.26 -6.83
N THR A 62 -28.00 -9.54 -7.04
CA THR A 62 -27.17 -10.20 -6.05
C THR A 62 -26.18 -9.19 -5.48
N PHE A 63 -26.17 -9.07 -4.15
CA PHE A 63 -25.24 -8.24 -3.42
C PHE A 63 -24.37 -9.12 -2.54
N ARG A 64 -23.06 -8.86 -2.52
CA ARG A 64 -22.14 -9.48 -1.56
C ARG A 64 -22.42 -8.88 -0.19
N THR A 65 -22.57 -9.73 0.82
CA THR A 65 -22.97 -9.34 2.19
C THR A 65 -21.90 -9.55 3.21
N GLU A 66 -20.63 -9.63 2.80
CA GLU A 66 -19.57 -9.75 3.78
C GLU A 66 -19.54 -8.48 4.63
N GLU A 67 -19.99 -8.65 5.88
CA GLU A 67 -19.43 -7.93 7.01
C GLU A 67 -17.93 -7.81 6.78
N GLU A 68 -17.40 -6.61 7.02
CA GLU A 68 -15.97 -6.42 7.14
C GLU A 68 -15.43 -7.59 8.00
N PRO A 69 -14.43 -8.37 7.52
CA PRO A 69 -13.91 -9.50 8.28
C PRO A 69 -13.64 -9.00 9.70
N PRO A 70 -14.00 -9.78 10.73
CA PRO A 70 -13.99 -9.33 12.11
C PRO A 70 -12.67 -8.62 12.36
N ARG A 71 -12.76 -7.34 12.75
CA ARG A 71 -11.62 -6.44 12.94
C ARG A 71 -10.52 -7.24 13.64
N PRO A 72 -9.37 -7.52 12.98
CA PRO A 72 -8.28 -8.19 13.68
C PRO A 72 -7.96 -7.34 14.92
N PRO A 73 -7.60 -7.98 16.05
CA PRO A 73 -7.29 -7.26 17.29
C PRO A 73 -6.33 -6.12 16.95
N ALA A 74 -6.76 -4.88 17.26
CA ALA A 74 -6.16 -3.61 16.86
C ALA A 74 -5.06 -3.76 15.79
N ALA A 75 -5.46 -3.80 14.51
CA ALA A 75 -4.52 -3.84 13.39
C ALA A 75 -3.35 -2.90 13.70
N ARG A 76 -2.14 -3.45 13.80
CA ARG A 76 -0.96 -2.73 14.25
C ARG A 76 -0.80 -1.48 13.37
N VAL A 77 -0.92 -0.31 14.00
CA VAL A 77 -0.61 0.94 13.33
C VAL A 77 0.89 1.12 13.35
N PHE A 78 1.50 1.15 12.17
CA PHE A 78 2.90 1.45 11.97
C PHE A 78 3.14 2.97 12.05
N GLY A 79 4.41 3.38 11.98
CA GLY A 79 4.80 4.79 11.98
C GLY A 79 4.20 5.61 10.83
N LEU A 80 4.60 6.87 10.76
CA LEU A 80 4.22 7.76 9.68
C LEU A 80 4.78 7.25 8.34
N ALA A 81 3.89 6.92 7.40
CA ALA A 81 4.25 6.77 6.00
C ALA A 81 4.27 8.16 5.36
N ARG A 82 5.46 8.69 5.06
CA ARG A 82 5.62 10.05 4.51
C ARG A 82 5.23 10.13 3.04
N SER A 83 5.13 8.97 2.37
CA SER A 83 4.60 8.83 1.02
C SER A 83 3.98 7.43 0.82
N ALA A 84 3.20 7.28 -0.25
CA ALA A 84 2.72 5.97 -0.69
C ALA A 84 3.88 5.04 -1.14
N ALA A 85 4.94 5.60 -1.73
CA ALA A 85 6.12 4.85 -2.14
C ALA A 85 6.84 4.22 -0.93
N GLU A 86 6.97 4.96 0.16
CA GLU A 86 7.54 4.45 1.41
C GLU A 86 6.67 3.36 2.03
N ALA A 87 5.35 3.54 2.08
CA ALA A 87 4.43 2.51 2.57
C ALA A 87 4.54 1.23 1.74
N HIS A 88 4.59 1.35 0.41
CA HIS A 88 4.77 0.21 -0.49
C HIS A 88 6.08 -0.51 -0.26
N LEU A 89 7.18 0.24 -0.16
CA LEU A 89 8.50 -0.34 0.11
C LEU A 89 8.52 -1.06 1.46
N PHE A 90 7.95 -0.48 2.50
CA PHE A 90 7.82 -1.14 3.80
C PHE A 90 7.07 -2.48 3.67
N MET A 91 5.95 -2.51 2.95
CA MET A 91 5.18 -3.74 2.74
C MET A 91 5.96 -4.80 1.94
N ASP A 92 6.75 -4.38 0.95
CA ASP A 92 7.56 -5.28 0.13
C ASP A 92 8.73 -5.89 0.94
N LEU A 93 9.26 -5.16 1.91
CA LEU A 93 10.26 -5.65 2.88
C LEU A 93 9.69 -6.56 3.98
N HIS A 94 8.38 -6.67 4.09
CA HIS A 94 7.70 -7.49 5.10
C HIS A 94 6.95 -8.65 4.42
N PRO A 95 7.67 -9.71 4.02
CA PRO A 95 7.08 -10.84 3.32
C PRO A 95 5.99 -11.54 4.12
N CYS A 96 5.16 -12.31 3.43
CA CYS A 96 4.12 -13.12 4.07
C CYS A 96 4.73 -14.01 5.16
N GLU A 97 4.23 -13.89 6.39
CA GLU A 97 4.72 -14.66 7.54
C GLU A 97 4.54 -16.18 7.40
N VAL A 98 3.63 -16.62 6.54
CA VAL A 98 3.33 -18.04 6.32
C VAL A 98 4.23 -18.67 5.26
N CYS A 99 4.46 -17.99 4.14
CA CYS A 99 5.12 -18.58 2.97
C CYS A 99 6.33 -17.82 2.45
N GLY A 100 6.59 -16.61 2.96
CA GLY A 100 7.73 -15.78 2.56
C GLY A 100 7.53 -14.94 1.29
N THR A 101 6.38 -15.02 0.62
CA THR A 101 6.13 -14.21 -0.58
C THR A 101 6.03 -12.72 -0.25
N GLU A 102 6.84 -11.90 -0.91
CA GLU A 102 6.92 -10.44 -0.70
C GLU A 102 5.73 -9.69 -1.32
N GLN A 103 5.34 -10.06 -2.54
CA GLN A 103 4.32 -9.35 -3.30
C GLN A 103 2.90 -9.78 -2.93
N PHE A 104 1.96 -8.83 -2.98
CA PHE A 104 0.53 -9.07 -2.94
C PHE A 104 -0.23 -7.91 -3.58
N GLU A 105 -1.41 -8.19 -4.15
CA GLU A 105 -2.30 -7.13 -4.61
C GLU A 105 -2.90 -6.43 -3.40
N ARG A 106 -2.66 -5.12 -3.31
CA ARG A 106 -2.99 -4.29 -2.14
C ARG A 106 -4.01 -3.22 -2.51
N ALA A 107 -5.16 -3.26 -1.86
CA ALA A 107 -6.16 -2.20 -1.93
C ALA A 107 -5.90 -1.19 -0.80
N CYS A 108 -5.86 0.11 -1.13
CA CYS A 108 -5.69 1.18 -0.15
C CYS A 108 -7.04 1.82 0.20
N THR A 109 -7.27 2.04 1.50
CA THR A 109 -8.41 2.78 2.04
C THR A 109 -7.93 3.70 3.16
N VAL A 110 -8.54 4.87 3.27
CA VAL A 110 -8.28 5.77 4.41
C VAL A 110 -9.23 5.41 5.55
N VAL A 111 -8.68 5.22 6.73
CA VAL A 111 -9.38 4.88 7.97
C VAL A 111 -8.99 5.85 9.08
N VAL A 112 -9.75 5.88 10.18
CA VAL A 112 -9.39 6.62 11.39
C VAL A 112 -9.13 5.61 12.50
N VAL A 113 -7.94 5.68 13.11
CA VAL A 113 -7.55 4.86 14.25
C VAL A 113 -7.15 5.79 15.38
N ASP A 114 -7.80 5.65 16.54
CA ASP A 114 -7.56 6.50 17.73
C ASP A 114 -7.63 8.02 17.46
N GLY A 115 -8.46 8.42 16.49
CA GLY A 115 -8.65 9.82 16.09
C GLY A 115 -7.67 10.33 15.03
N GLU A 116 -6.71 9.52 14.58
CA GLU A 116 -5.72 9.88 13.58
C GLU A 116 -6.04 9.26 12.20
N PRO A 117 -5.87 10.01 11.09
CA PRO A 117 -6.02 9.47 9.74
C PRO A 117 -4.90 8.49 9.41
N CYS A 118 -5.27 7.31 8.94
CA CYS A 118 -4.37 6.22 8.59
C CYS A 118 -4.69 5.66 7.19
N GLY A 119 -3.65 5.23 6.46
CA GLY A 119 -3.78 4.47 5.23
C GLY A 119 -3.74 2.98 5.54
N ARG A 120 -4.84 2.28 5.30
CA ARG A 120 -4.95 0.82 5.45
C ARG A 120 -4.80 0.16 4.09
N TYR A 121 -3.79 -0.70 3.98
CA TYR A 121 -3.50 -1.53 2.82
C TYR A 121 -3.84 -2.97 3.15
N ALA A 122 -4.77 -3.56 2.41
CA ALA A 122 -5.22 -4.93 2.65
C ALA A 122 -5.28 -5.72 1.35
N GLY A 123 -5.04 -7.02 1.45
CA GLY A 123 -5.11 -7.97 0.34
C GLY A 123 -4.85 -9.39 0.80
N VAL A 124 -4.63 -10.30 -0.14
CA VAL A 124 -4.28 -11.69 0.15
C VAL A 124 -2.94 -12.04 -0.47
N CYS A 125 -2.15 -12.85 0.22
CA CYS A 125 -0.95 -13.42 -0.36
C CYS A 125 -1.33 -14.27 -1.59
N PRO A 126 -0.70 -14.04 -2.75
CA PRO A 126 -1.05 -14.76 -3.98
C PRO A 126 -0.70 -16.26 -3.93
N GLU A 127 0.29 -16.64 -3.12
CA GLU A 127 0.76 -18.03 -3.04
C GLU A 127 -0.04 -18.88 -2.05
N CYS A 128 -0.26 -18.38 -0.83
CA CYS A 128 -0.92 -19.16 0.24
C CYS A 128 -2.33 -18.68 0.60
N GLY A 129 -2.80 -17.58 0.01
CA GLY A 129 -4.10 -16.98 0.31
C GLY A 129 -4.19 -16.30 1.68
N HIS A 130 -3.11 -16.29 2.48
CA HIS A 130 -3.11 -15.66 3.79
C HIS A 130 -3.40 -14.16 3.69
N PRO A 131 -4.37 -13.62 4.47
CA PRO A 131 -4.68 -12.20 4.43
C PRO A 131 -3.49 -11.38 4.92
N ARG A 132 -3.17 -10.29 4.20
CA ARG A 132 -2.11 -9.35 4.57
C ARG A 132 -2.71 -7.97 4.75
N GLU A 133 -2.37 -7.33 5.86
CA GLU A 133 -2.87 -6.01 6.20
C GLU A 133 -1.79 -5.16 6.87
N PHE A 134 -1.69 -3.91 6.45
CA PHE A 134 -0.80 -2.91 7.01
C PHE A 134 -1.55 -1.60 7.18
N THR A 135 -1.41 -0.96 8.34
CA THR A 135 -2.01 0.35 8.61
C THR A 135 -0.91 1.34 8.98
N PHE A 136 -0.82 2.45 8.26
CA PHE A 136 0.20 3.47 8.48
C PHE A 136 -0.45 4.80 8.85
N ARG A 137 0.17 5.57 9.75
CA ARG A 137 -0.22 6.97 9.95
C ARG A 137 0.04 7.76 8.67
N LEU A 138 -0.89 8.65 8.32
CA LEU A 138 -0.75 9.57 7.19
C LEU A 138 -0.20 10.92 7.67
N PRO A 139 0.54 11.65 6.82
CA PRO A 139 0.97 13.00 7.17
C PRO A 139 -0.23 13.93 7.22
N GLU A 140 -0.15 14.95 8.10
CA GLU A 140 -1.19 15.98 8.21
C GLU A 140 -1.32 16.80 6.90
N GLU A 141 -0.20 16.99 6.20
CA GLU A 141 -0.12 17.66 4.90
C GLU A 141 0.48 16.71 3.85
N GLU A 142 -0.10 16.70 2.65
CA GLU A 142 0.43 15.91 1.54
C GLU A 142 1.82 16.42 1.13
N VAL A 143 2.83 15.56 1.21
CA VAL A 143 4.15 15.85 0.65
C VAL A 143 4.04 15.79 -0.87
N VAL A 144 4.05 16.95 -1.52
CA VAL A 144 4.08 17.03 -2.98
C VAL A 144 5.45 16.57 -3.46
N SER A 145 5.54 15.34 -3.97
CA SER A 145 6.74 14.87 -4.66
C SER A 145 6.98 15.72 -5.91
N SER A 146 8.19 16.24 -6.08
CA SER A 146 8.58 16.83 -7.36
C SER A 146 8.52 15.74 -8.44
N ARG A 147 7.91 16.01 -9.60
CA ARG A 147 7.75 15.03 -10.67
C ARG A 147 9.07 14.58 -11.31
N SER A 148 10.18 15.26 -11.03
CA SER A 148 11.45 15.09 -11.71
C SER A 148 12.41 14.12 -11.03
N GLU A 149 12.24 13.82 -9.74
CA GLU A 149 13.14 12.92 -9.00
C GLU A 149 12.36 11.97 -8.08
N PRO A 150 12.77 10.68 -7.98
CA PRO A 150 12.22 9.77 -6.98
C PRO A 150 12.37 10.35 -5.58
N SER A 151 11.29 10.31 -4.78
CA SER A 151 11.32 10.70 -3.38
C SER A 151 10.43 9.77 -2.56
N PHE A 152 10.96 9.30 -1.43
CA PHE A 152 10.25 8.44 -0.49
C PHE A 152 9.62 9.23 0.67
N GLY A 153 10.06 10.47 0.93
CA GLY A 153 9.50 11.27 2.01
C GLY A 153 10.08 12.68 2.10
N GLY A 154 9.69 13.40 3.16
CA GLY A 154 10.17 14.75 3.45
C GLY A 154 11.56 14.80 4.09
N GLU A 155 11.93 15.92 4.71
CA GLU A 155 13.27 16.17 5.25
C GLU A 155 13.63 15.30 6.47
N ARG A 156 12.63 14.94 7.29
CA ARG A 156 12.82 14.13 8.50
C ARG A 156 13.15 12.67 8.14
N PRO A 157 13.95 11.95 8.94
CA PRO A 157 14.21 10.53 8.73
C PRO A 157 12.93 9.68 8.78
N SER A 158 12.99 8.49 8.17
CA SER A 158 11.87 7.54 8.15
C SER A 158 11.52 7.05 9.54
N GLU A 159 10.22 6.93 9.82
CA GLU A 159 9.74 6.22 10.99
C GLU A 159 9.53 4.73 10.72
N LEU A 160 9.41 4.34 9.45
CA LEU A 160 9.09 2.98 9.00
C LEU A 160 10.33 2.12 8.78
N LEU A 161 11.33 2.66 8.08
CA LEU A 161 12.57 1.96 7.73
C LEU A 161 13.74 2.60 8.45
N ASP A 162 14.68 1.81 8.95
CA ASP A 162 15.95 2.36 9.46
C ASP A 162 16.98 2.60 8.36
N ALA A 163 18.09 3.27 8.68
CA ALA A 163 19.13 3.60 7.72
C ALA A 163 19.74 2.36 7.03
N GLY A 164 19.81 1.22 7.72
CA GLY A 164 20.37 0.01 7.16
C GLY A 164 19.44 -0.68 6.17
N GLU A 165 18.12 -0.64 6.42
CA GLU A 165 17.12 -1.08 5.42
C GLU A 165 17.17 -0.20 4.16
N TRP A 166 17.31 1.12 4.31
CA TRP A 166 17.47 2.01 3.16
C TRP A 166 18.72 1.69 2.33
N LEU A 167 19.85 1.39 2.96
CA LEU A 167 21.05 0.98 2.25
C LEU A 167 20.90 -0.39 1.58
N TRP A 168 20.22 -1.34 2.23
CA TRP A 168 19.89 -2.62 1.61
C TRP A 168 19.04 -2.43 0.34
N VAL A 169 18.01 -1.58 0.43
CA VAL A 169 17.15 -1.24 -0.72
C VAL A 169 17.95 -0.59 -1.84
N ALA A 170 18.84 0.35 -1.51
CA ALA A 170 19.69 1.01 -2.49
C ALA A 170 20.56 -0.02 -3.24
N ASP A 171 21.21 -0.93 -2.52
CA ASP A 171 22.03 -1.99 -3.12
C ASP A 171 21.20 -2.94 -3.98
N PHE A 172 20.03 -3.37 -3.50
CA PHE A 172 19.14 -4.27 -4.23
C PHE A 172 18.68 -3.66 -5.56
N ILE A 173 18.23 -2.40 -5.54
CA ILE A 173 17.78 -1.69 -6.75
C ILE A 173 18.97 -1.45 -7.70
N ALA A 174 20.11 -0.98 -7.19
CA ALA A 174 21.29 -0.71 -8.01
C ALA A 174 21.85 -1.98 -8.67
N ALA A 175 21.77 -3.13 -8.01
CA ALA A 175 22.15 -4.41 -8.59
C ALA A 175 21.21 -4.84 -9.72
N GLY A 176 19.89 -4.60 -9.58
CA GLY A 176 18.90 -4.87 -10.61
C GLY A 176 19.07 -4.02 -11.88
N ALA A 177 19.53 -2.78 -11.72
CA ALA A 177 19.72 -1.83 -12.84
C ALA A 177 20.67 -2.34 -13.94
N ALA A 178 21.66 -3.16 -13.59
CA ALA A 178 22.63 -3.71 -14.55
C ALA A 178 22.02 -4.75 -15.53
N ALA A 179 20.79 -5.21 -15.27
CA ALA A 179 20.15 -6.29 -16.01
C ALA A 179 18.98 -5.83 -16.91
N VAL A 180 18.75 -4.53 -17.02
CA VAL A 180 17.57 -3.96 -17.71
C VAL A 180 17.96 -2.95 -18.79
N GLU A 181 17.00 -2.54 -19.64
CA GLU A 181 17.27 -1.52 -20.64
C GLU A 181 17.70 -0.17 -20.04
N ARG A 182 18.53 0.57 -20.77
CA ARG A 182 19.21 1.81 -20.31
C ARG A 182 18.29 2.81 -19.60
N GLN A 183 17.07 3.03 -20.11
CA GLN A 183 16.15 3.98 -19.50
C GLN A 183 15.67 3.51 -18.13
N ARG A 184 15.34 2.23 -18.01
CA ARG A 184 14.94 1.62 -16.75
C ARG A 184 16.10 1.56 -15.76
N ALA A 185 17.29 1.20 -16.24
CA ALA A 185 18.51 1.23 -15.44
C ALA A 185 18.77 2.62 -14.83
N ARG A 186 18.60 3.68 -15.64
CA ARG A 186 18.68 5.06 -15.17
C ARG A 186 17.67 5.36 -14.06
N ASP A 187 16.42 4.99 -14.25
CA ASP A 187 15.36 5.28 -13.26
C ASP A 187 15.57 4.48 -11.96
N ASP A 188 16.05 3.24 -12.07
CA ASP A 188 16.43 2.39 -10.93
C ASP A 188 17.63 2.99 -10.17
N LEU A 189 18.68 3.45 -10.87
CA LEU A 189 19.83 4.11 -10.24
C LEU A 189 19.44 5.42 -9.52
N LEU A 190 18.54 6.22 -10.09
CA LEU A 190 18.00 7.41 -9.41
C LEU A 190 17.18 7.03 -8.17
N THR A 191 16.43 5.93 -8.24
CA THR A 191 15.65 5.42 -7.10
C THR A 191 16.58 4.89 -6.00
N ALA A 192 17.65 4.19 -6.36
CA ALA A 192 18.68 3.76 -5.42
C ALA A 192 19.38 4.96 -4.75
N ALA A 193 19.71 6.00 -5.52
CA ALA A 193 20.27 7.24 -4.96
C ALA A 193 19.31 7.90 -3.96
N ALA A 194 18.02 7.95 -4.27
CA ALA A 194 17.00 8.46 -3.35
C ALA A 194 16.91 7.63 -2.06
N ALA A 195 17.09 6.31 -2.13
CA ALA A 195 17.16 5.45 -0.93
C ALA A 195 18.41 5.75 -0.08
N VAL A 196 19.58 6.00 -0.69
CA VAL A 196 20.77 6.45 0.06
C VAL A 196 20.53 7.82 0.72
N ALA A 197 19.86 8.74 0.03
CA ALA A 197 19.49 10.02 0.59
C ALA A 197 18.56 9.89 1.82
N GLU A 198 17.65 8.91 1.84
CA GLU A 198 16.86 8.58 3.03
C GLU A 198 17.73 8.07 4.20
N ALA A 199 18.71 7.21 3.93
CA ALA A 199 19.66 6.74 4.95
C ALA A 199 20.46 7.90 5.56
N ARG A 200 20.89 8.88 4.74
CA ARG A 200 21.62 10.07 5.20
C ARG A 200 20.87 10.92 6.22
N LYS A 201 19.52 10.94 6.16
CA LYS A 201 18.68 11.69 7.10
C LYS A 201 18.79 11.19 8.55
N PHE A 202 19.33 9.98 8.75
CA PHE A 202 19.57 9.41 10.09
C PHE A 202 20.89 9.87 10.72
N VAL A 203 21.77 10.55 9.97
CA VAL A 203 22.98 11.15 10.56
C VAL A 203 22.55 12.35 11.41
N PRO A 204 22.82 12.36 12.73
CA PRO A 204 22.45 13.48 13.58
C PRO A 204 23.07 14.80 13.10
N TYR A 205 22.39 15.92 13.38
CA TYR A 205 22.93 17.24 13.10
C TYR A 205 24.31 17.40 13.77
N GLY A 206 25.32 17.75 12.97
CA GLY A 206 26.71 17.89 13.44
C GLY A 206 27.45 16.60 13.76
N GLY A 207 26.82 15.42 13.66
CA GLY A 207 27.49 14.12 13.79
C GLY A 207 28.03 13.63 12.44
N ASP A 208 28.96 12.67 12.42
CA ASP A 208 29.60 12.23 11.17
C ASP A 208 29.11 10.88 10.65
N ALA A 209 28.28 10.16 11.41
CA ALA A 209 27.77 8.85 11.01
C ALA A 209 26.37 8.59 11.61
N VAL A 210 25.66 7.63 11.02
CA VAL A 210 24.45 7.08 11.63
C VAL A 210 24.82 6.34 12.91
N SER A 211 24.11 6.63 14.00
CA SER A 211 24.28 5.88 15.24
C SER A 211 23.73 4.46 15.10
N PRO A 212 24.49 3.40 15.44
CA PRO A 212 24.03 2.02 15.37
C PRO A 212 22.82 1.74 16.26
N GLU A 213 22.59 2.55 17.30
CA GLU A 213 21.42 2.43 18.19
C GLU A 213 20.11 2.76 17.47
N THR A 214 20.17 3.45 16.33
CA THR A 214 18.97 3.76 15.52
C THR A 214 18.57 2.62 14.58
N LEU A 215 19.36 1.55 14.49
CA LEU A 215 19.12 0.38 13.64
C LEU A 215 18.20 -0.63 14.33
N ARG A 216 16.90 -0.51 14.05
CA ARG A 216 15.81 -1.22 14.72
C ARG A 216 15.51 -2.57 14.06
N SER A 217 15.75 -2.69 12.76
CA SER A 217 15.47 -3.89 11.98
C SER A 217 16.63 -4.91 12.06
N PRO A 218 16.34 -6.21 11.94
CA PRO A 218 17.37 -7.24 11.76
C PRO A 218 18.21 -6.99 10.50
N THR A 219 17.57 -6.62 9.38
CA THR A 219 18.23 -6.34 8.09
C THR A 219 19.22 -5.20 8.23
N GLY A 220 18.81 -4.07 8.80
CA GLY A 220 19.67 -2.90 8.94
C GLY A 220 20.86 -3.14 9.87
N ARG A 221 20.66 -3.89 10.97
CA ARG A 221 21.77 -4.34 11.83
C ARG A 221 22.75 -5.27 11.09
N ALA A 222 22.25 -6.16 10.23
CA ALA A 222 23.11 -7.05 9.45
C ALA A 222 23.94 -6.26 8.41
N VAL A 223 23.34 -5.29 7.73
CA VAL A 223 24.04 -4.39 6.80
C VAL A 223 25.14 -3.60 7.54
N TYR A 224 24.83 -3.06 8.72
CA TYR A 224 25.82 -2.36 9.54
C TYR A 224 26.94 -3.27 10.01
N ALA A 225 26.63 -4.47 10.48
CA ALA A 225 27.64 -5.42 10.93
C ALA A 225 28.61 -5.85 9.81
N ALA A 226 28.13 -5.90 8.56
CA ALA A 226 28.95 -6.25 7.40
C ALA A 226 29.94 -5.14 7.02
N GLU A 227 29.51 -3.87 7.02
CA GLU A 227 30.37 -2.74 6.68
C GLU A 227 29.98 -1.45 7.42
N PRO A 228 30.39 -1.27 8.70
CA PRO A 228 29.99 -0.11 9.51
C PRO A 228 30.37 1.24 8.88
N GLY A 229 31.51 1.28 8.16
CA GLY A 229 32.00 2.48 7.51
C GLY A 229 31.05 3.06 6.46
N ARG A 230 30.14 2.26 5.87
CA ARG A 230 29.16 2.75 4.89
C ARG A 230 28.15 3.73 5.47
N PHE A 231 28.02 3.78 6.80
CA PHE A 231 27.09 4.65 7.50
C PHE A 231 27.70 6.01 7.88
N ASP A 232 28.96 6.25 7.49
CA ASP A 232 29.62 7.55 7.56
C ASP A 232 28.99 8.53 6.54
N ARG A 233 28.77 9.78 6.95
CA ARG A 233 28.14 10.84 6.16
C ARG A 233 28.84 11.00 4.81
N GLN A 234 30.16 11.09 4.81
CA GLN A 234 30.92 11.33 3.58
C GLN A 234 30.82 10.12 2.65
N ARG A 235 30.85 8.89 3.19
CA ARG A 235 30.68 7.68 2.36
C ARG A 235 29.28 7.54 1.79
N LEU A 236 28.25 7.91 2.55
CA LEU A 236 26.87 7.97 2.05
C LEU A 236 26.72 9.00 0.93
N GLU A 237 27.32 10.19 1.08
CA GLU A 237 27.32 11.24 0.06
C GLU A 237 28.00 10.80 -1.23
N LEU A 238 29.18 10.19 -1.11
CA LEU A 238 29.91 9.67 -2.27
C LEU A 238 29.13 8.55 -2.96
N PHE A 239 28.47 7.68 -2.21
CA PHE A 239 27.68 6.60 -2.78
C PHE A 239 26.43 7.12 -3.52
N GLU A 240 25.70 8.05 -2.91
CA GLU A 240 24.56 8.71 -3.55
C GLU A 240 24.99 9.37 -4.87
N ASN A 241 26.06 10.18 -4.85
CA ASN A 241 26.56 10.87 -6.03
C ASN A 241 27.01 9.89 -7.13
N SER A 242 27.70 8.81 -6.76
CA SER A 242 28.12 7.78 -7.71
C SER A 242 26.93 7.13 -8.43
N LEU A 243 25.83 6.86 -7.73
CA LEU A 243 24.61 6.32 -8.34
C LEU A 243 23.97 7.33 -9.31
N ARG A 244 23.91 8.61 -8.93
CA ARG A 244 23.39 9.68 -9.80
C ARG A 244 24.26 9.88 -11.03
N ASP A 245 25.57 9.86 -10.90
CA ASP A 245 26.51 10.01 -12.01
C ASP A 245 26.35 8.87 -13.02
N ARG A 246 26.27 7.62 -12.54
CA ARG A 246 26.00 6.44 -13.39
C ARG A 246 24.66 6.53 -14.12
N ALA A 247 23.64 7.09 -13.47
CA ALA A 247 22.33 7.30 -14.09
C ALA A 247 22.39 8.31 -15.27
N VAL A 248 23.35 9.24 -15.24
CA VAL A 248 23.56 10.24 -16.30
C VAL A 248 24.46 9.71 -17.41
N THR A 249 25.58 9.05 -17.06
CA THR A 249 26.57 8.57 -18.04
C THR A 249 26.11 7.28 -18.73
N GLY A 250 25.33 6.45 -18.03
CA GLY A 250 24.91 5.11 -18.49
C GLY A 250 26.09 4.19 -18.75
N GLU A 251 27.10 4.28 -17.88
CA GLU A 251 28.21 3.34 -17.78
C GLU A 251 27.89 2.29 -16.70
N ASP A 252 28.01 1.01 -17.09
CA ASP A 252 27.90 -0.17 -16.22
C ASP A 252 29.23 -0.47 -15.51
#